data_AF-A0A8J7HXV0-F1
#
_entry.id   AF-A0A8J7HXV0-F1
#
_cell.length_a   1.000
_cell.length_b   1.000
_cell.length_c   1.000
_cell.angle_alpha   90.00
_cell.angle_beta   90.00
_cell.angle_gamma   90.00
#
_symmetry.space_group_name_H-M   'P 1'
#
loop_
_entity.id
_entity.type
_entity.pdbx_description
1 polymer ?
#
loop_
_entity_poly.entity_id
_entity_poly.type
_entity_poly.pdbx_seq_one_letter_code
_entity_poly.pdbx_strand_id
1 'polypeptide(L)'
;MTEAEISDRLHLERKVERAFFEAGKALAELRDRRLYRSTHRTFEEYCKDRFGFERRHPYRLIEASAVFDNLMKMCPNWTQNKVETDTAEIRSDDGQILPTAEGQVRPLTKLEPQQQQQVWLKAVEEAGGKVPSARIVKDVVQQIMERTQVPNTYQLGEVCQILALDNPDLKGKSGCWAIVSQVNDFSCKVKMWDGEYTVGVKHLKSYEYLPGECEQMRLLCDRIHKLRNNENLEEAARAMLRQLGELKRPYLTALEEKLLNVVEKEYAIVD
;
A
#
# COMPACT_ATOMS: atom_id res chain seq x y z
N MET A 1 -27.00 -33.97 4.55
CA MET A 1 -25.97 -33.73 3.53
C MET A 1 -24.87 -34.76 3.72
N THR A 2 -24.35 -35.31 2.63
CA THR A 2 -23.18 -36.19 2.66
C THR A 2 -21.90 -35.40 2.95
N GLU A 3 -20.84 -36.06 3.40
CA GLU A 3 -19.53 -35.41 3.60
C GLU A 3 -19.01 -34.78 2.29
N ALA A 4 -19.27 -35.41 1.14
CA ALA A 4 -18.95 -34.88 -0.17
C ALA A 4 -19.69 -33.56 -0.45
N GLU A 5 -21.01 -33.50 -0.19
CA GLU A 5 -21.80 -32.28 -0.37
C GLU A 5 -21.32 -31.13 0.53
N ILE A 6 -20.88 -31.43 1.76
CA ILE A 6 -20.33 -30.44 2.70
C ILE A 6 -19.00 -29.88 2.18
N SER A 7 -18.11 -30.76 1.70
CA SER A 7 -16.83 -30.39 1.10
C SER A 7 -17.03 -29.52 -0.15
N ASP A 8 -17.93 -29.92 -1.05
CA ASP A 8 -18.23 -29.19 -2.27
C ASP A 8 -18.82 -27.81 -1.98
N ARG A 9 -19.75 -27.72 -1.03
CA ARG A 9 -20.31 -26.44 -0.59
C ARG A 9 -19.20 -25.52 -0.08
N LEU A 10 -18.34 -26.01 0.81
CA LEU A 10 -17.25 -25.20 1.38
C LEU A 10 -16.26 -24.72 0.30
N HIS A 11 -15.95 -25.58 -0.68
CA HIS A 11 -15.10 -25.20 -1.81
C HIS A 11 -15.72 -24.07 -2.63
N LEU A 12 -17.02 -24.17 -2.94
CA LEU A 12 -17.74 -23.17 -3.72
C LEU A 12 -17.88 -21.84 -2.96
N GLU A 13 -18.18 -21.88 -1.65
CA GLU A 13 -18.25 -20.71 -0.79
C GLU A 13 -16.92 -19.94 -0.78
N ARG A 14 -15.79 -20.62 -0.57
CA ARG A 14 -14.45 -20.00 -0.60
C ARG A 14 -14.13 -19.33 -1.94
N LYS A 15 -14.56 -19.95 -3.05
CA LYS A 15 -14.35 -19.39 -4.39
C LYS A 15 -15.13 -18.08 -4.57
N VAL A 16 -16.36 -18.03 -4.06
CA VAL A 16 -17.20 -16.81 -4.10
C VAL A 16 -16.58 -15.71 -3.23
N GLU A 17 -16.16 -16.03 -2.01
CA GLU A 17 -15.58 -15.07 -1.06
C GLU A 17 -14.27 -14.46 -1.57
N ARG A 18 -13.47 -15.24 -2.32
CA ARG A 18 -12.20 -14.78 -2.90
C ARG A 18 -12.34 -14.09 -4.26
N ALA A 19 -13.52 -14.10 -4.87
CA ALA A 19 -13.71 -13.64 -6.24
C ALA A 19 -13.33 -12.16 -6.44
N PHE A 20 -13.68 -11.28 -5.49
CA PHE A 20 -13.34 -9.85 -5.59
C PHE A 20 -11.81 -9.64 -5.50
N PHE A 21 -11.15 -10.43 -4.66
CA PHE A 21 -9.71 -10.38 -4.46
C PHE A 21 -8.96 -10.88 -5.70
N GLU A 22 -9.35 -12.04 -6.24
CA GLU A 22 -8.77 -12.60 -7.46
C GLU A 22 -8.96 -11.66 -8.66
N ALA A 23 -10.16 -11.09 -8.80
CA ALA A 23 -10.44 -10.09 -9.83
C ALA A 23 -9.54 -8.85 -9.68
N GLY A 24 -9.38 -8.34 -8.45
CA GLY A 24 -8.50 -7.20 -8.17
C GLY A 24 -7.03 -7.46 -8.55
N LYS A 25 -6.50 -8.64 -8.22
CA LYS A 25 -5.12 -9.02 -8.59
C LYS A 25 -4.94 -9.14 -10.10
N ALA A 26 -5.87 -9.80 -10.79
CA ALA A 26 -5.83 -9.92 -12.25
C ALA A 26 -5.92 -8.55 -12.93
N LEU A 27 -6.76 -7.65 -12.43
CA LEU A 27 -6.88 -6.27 -12.93
C LEU A 27 -5.59 -5.48 -12.71
N ALA A 28 -4.93 -5.65 -11.55
CA ALA A 28 -3.64 -5.02 -11.27
C ALA A 28 -2.58 -5.50 -12.27
N GLU A 29 -2.50 -6.80 -12.52
CA GLU A 29 -1.55 -7.38 -13.47
C GLU A 29 -1.80 -6.91 -14.90
N LEU A 30 -3.06 -6.89 -15.35
CA LEU A 30 -3.46 -6.35 -16.65
C LEU A 30 -3.03 -4.88 -16.82
N ARG A 31 -3.19 -4.07 -15.77
CA ARG A 31 -2.83 -2.65 -15.75
C ARG A 31 -1.33 -2.45 -15.77
N ASP A 32 -0.63 -3.05 -14.82
CA ASP A 32 0.78 -2.79 -14.54
C ASP A 32 1.68 -3.30 -15.67
N ARG A 33 1.32 -4.45 -16.26
CA ARG A 33 1.99 -5.00 -17.46
C ARG A 33 1.47 -4.43 -18.78
N ARG A 34 0.48 -3.51 -18.73
CA ARG A 34 -0.16 -2.86 -19.88
C ARG A 34 -0.68 -3.83 -20.95
N LEU A 35 -1.26 -4.96 -20.53
CA LEU A 35 -1.70 -6.04 -21.45
C LEU A 35 -2.94 -5.67 -22.29
N TYR A 36 -3.56 -4.53 -22.03
CA TYR A 36 -4.68 -3.98 -22.81
C TYR A 36 -4.25 -3.23 -24.08
N ARG A 37 -2.96 -2.85 -24.19
CA ARG A 37 -2.45 -1.91 -25.21
C ARG A 37 -2.60 -2.35 -26.67
N SER A 38 -2.81 -3.66 -26.91
CA SER A 38 -3.02 -4.19 -28.27
C SER A 38 -4.41 -3.85 -28.82
N THR A 39 -5.37 -3.51 -27.96
CA THR A 39 -6.77 -3.28 -28.34
C THR A 39 -7.31 -1.93 -27.90
N HIS A 40 -6.82 -1.37 -26.78
CA HIS A 40 -7.33 -0.11 -26.22
C HIS A 40 -6.18 0.81 -25.84
N ARG A 41 -6.42 2.12 -25.88
CA ARG A 41 -5.42 3.14 -25.57
C ARG A 41 -5.22 3.29 -24.06
N THR A 42 -6.28 3.11 -23.29
CA THR A 42 -6.26 3.25 -21.82
C THR A 42 -6.83 2.01 -21.14
N PHE A 43 -6.41 1.79 -19.89
CA PHE A 43 -6.89 0.67 -19.08
C PHE A 43 -8.39 0.78 -18.79
N GLU A 44 -8.89 2.01 -18.60
CA GLU A 44 -10.28 2.29 -18.31
C GLU A 44 -11.20 1.97 -19.49
N GLU A 45 -10.79 2.32 -20.72
CA GLU A 45 -11.52 1.95 -21.93
C GLU A 45 -11.61 0.43 -22.05
N TYR A 46 -10.50 -0.28 -21.84
CA TYR A 46 -10.47 -1.75 -21.86
C TYR A 46 -11.41 -2.37 -20.80
N CYS A 47 -11.36 -1.90 -19.56
CA CYS A 47 -12.21 -2.42 -18.49
C CYS A 47 -13.70 -2.13 -18.72
N LYS A 48 -14.01 -0.96 -19.29
CA LYS A 48 -15.39 -0.61 -19.66
C LYS A 48 -15.90 -1.54 -20.76
N ASP A 49 -15.13 -1.73 -21.82
CA ASP A 49 -15.59 -2.47 -23.00
C ASP A 49 -15.61 -3.99 -22.76
N ARG A 50 -14.67 -4.55 -21.99
CA ARG A 50 -14.59 -6.00 -21.73
C ARG A 50 -15.40 -6.48 -20.53
N PHE A 51 -15.50 -5.67 -19.48
CA PHE A 51 -16.11 -6.09 -18.21
C PHE A 51 -17.31 -5.22 -17.81
N GLY A 52 -17.66 -4.19 -18.59
CA GLY A 52 -18.75 -3.27 -18.26
C GLY A 52 -18.46 -2.39 -17.05
N PHE A 53 -17.19 -2.27 -16.64
CA PHE A 53 -16.84 -1.54 -15.44
C PHE A 53 -16.81 -0.03 -15.67
N GLU A 54 -17.42 0.70 -14.73
CA GLU A 54 -17.21 2.14 -14.63
C GLU A 54 -15.77 2.46 -14.23
N ARG A 55 -15.26 3.64 -14.62
CA ARG A 55 -13.87 4.06 -14.41
C ARG A 55 -13.31 3.74 -13.03
N ARG A 56 -14.08 3.93 -11.95
CA ARG A 56 -13.60 3.77 -10.57
C ARG A 56 -13.66 2.33 -10.04
N HIS A 57 -14.53 1.49 -10.60
CA HIS A 57 -14.73 0.13 -10.10
C HIS A 57 -13.46 -0.76 -10.18
N PRO A 58 -12.69 -0.81 -11.28
CA PRO A 58 -11.52 -1.68 -11.36
C PRO A 58 -10.44 -1.23 -10.37
N TYR A 59 -10.26 0.08 -10.17
CA TYR A 59 -9.33 0.61 -9.18
C TYR A 59 -9.73 0.24 -7.74
N ARG A 60 -11.03 0.27 -7.40
CA ARG A 60 -11.51 -0.19 -6.09
C ARG A 60 -11.20 -1.67 -5.84
N LEU A 61 -11.39 -2.53 -6.85
CA LEU A 61 -11.04 -3.95 -6.74
C LEU A 61 -9.53 -4.16 -6.56
N ILE A 62 -8.71 -3.40 -7.29
CA ILE A 62 -7.25 -3.42 -7.14
C ILE A 62 -6.84 -3.01 -5.71
N GLU A 63 -7.33 -1.87 -5.23
CA GLU A 63 -7.05 -1.37 -3.87
C GLU A 63 -7.51 -2.36 -2.79
N ALA A 64 -8.71 -2.91 -2.94
CA ALA A 64 -9.27 -3.91 -2.04
C ALA A 64 -8.43 -5.20 -2.00
N SER A 65 -7.93 -5.64 -3.16
CA SER A 65 -7.07 -6.83 -3.23
C SER A 65 -5.74 -6.63 -2.52
N ALA A 66 -5.18 -5.42 -2.56
CA ALA A 66 -3.97 -5.08 -1.82
C ALA A 66 -4.19 -5.12 -0.30
N VAL A 67 -5.31 -4.57 0.20
CA VAL A 67 -5.67 -4.66 1.63
C VAL A 67 -5.85 -6.12 2.05
N PHE A 68 -6.54 -6.93 1.23
CA PHE A 68 -6.75 -8.34 1.51
C PHE A 68 -5.41 -9.11 1.58
N ASP A 69 -4.49 -8.88 0.63
CA ASP A 69 -3.14 -9.45 0.66
C ASP A 69 -2.38 -9.05 1.94
N ASN A 70 -2.52 -7.81 2.40
CA ASN A 70 -1.90 -7.34 3.66
C ASN A 70 -2.47 -8.06 4.88
N LEU A 71 -3.81 -8.18 4.96
CA LEU A 71 -4.49 -8.89 6.05
C LEU A 71 -4.14 -10.38 6.06
N MET A 72 -4.00 -11.00 4.88
CA MET A 72 -3.53 -12.37 4.76
C MET A 72 -2.10 -12.55 5.28
N LYS A 73 -1.16 -11.68 4.87
CA LYS A 73 0.27 -11.78 5.25
C LYS A 73 0.52 -11.54 6.73
N MET A 74 -0.22 -10.63 7.35
CA MET A 74 0.04 -10.17 8.72
C MET A 74 -0.73 -10.93 9.80
N CYS A 75 -1.76 -11.72 9.43
CA CYS A 75 -2.55 -12.52 10.38
C CYS A 75 -2.33 -14.04 10.21
N PRO A 76 -1.11 -14.58 10.41
CA PRO A 76 -0.86 -16.00 10.20
C PRO A 76 -1.47 -16.93 11.26
N ASN A 77 -1.98 -16.43 12.40
CA ASN A 77 -2.64 -17.25 13.42
C ASN A 77 -3.43 -16.39 14.43
N TRP A 78 -4.75 -16.44 14.43
CA TRP A 78 -5.54 -16.07 15.62
C TRP A 78 -6.93 -16.73 15.65
N THR A 79 -7.04 -17.83 16.39
CA THR A 79 -7.93 -17.95 17.56
C THR A 79 -7.44 -19.11 18.45
N GLN A 80 -6.80 -18.79 19.58
CA GLN A 80 -6.97 -19.58 20.80
C GLN A 80 -8.06 -18.89 21.61
N ASN A 81 -9.29 -19.36 21.48
CA ASN A 81 -10.25 -19.36 22.57
C ASN A 81 -10.90 -20.74 22.56
N LYS A 82 -10.32 -21.64 23.35
CA LYS A 82 -10.96 -22.87 23.82
C LYS A 82 -12.31 -22.47 24.43
N VAL A 83 -13.40 -22.78 23.73
CA VAL A 83 -14.63 -23.16 24.41
C VAL A 83 -14.69 -24.67 24.26
N GLU A 84 -14.38 -25.35 25.36
CA GLU A 84 -14.52 -26.79 25.49
C GLU A 84 -16.01 -27.12 25.34
N THR A 85 -16.40 -27.56 24.16
CA THR A 85 -17.63 -28.32 23.98
C THR A 85 -17.28 -29.53 23.15
N ASP A 86 -17.21 -30.66 23.84
CA ASP A 86 -16.86 -31.98 23.34
C ASP A 86 -17.81 -32.40 22.22
N THR A 87 -17.44 -32.12 20.98
CA THR A 87 -17.86 -32.92 19.83
C THR A 87 -16.66 -33.02 18.89
N ALA A 88 -16.05 -34.20 18.90
CA ALA A 88 -14.98 -34.59 18.01
C ALA A 88 -15.54 -34.72 16.58
N GLU A 89 -15.59 -33.61 15.86
CA GLU A 89 -15.79 -33.61 14.42
C GLU A 89 -14.62 -32.88 13.75
N ILE A 90 -14.10 -33.54 12.72
CA ILE A 90 -12.97 -33.19 11.87
C ILE A 90 -13.06 -31.70 11.47
N ARG A 91 -12.21 -30.84 12.04
CA ARG A 91 -12.01 -29.45 11.60
C ARG A 91 -10.56 -29.23 11.24
N SER A 92 -10.24 -29.51 9.99
CA SER A 92 -9.00 -29.07 9.37
C SER A 92 -9.08 -27.57 9.02
N ASP A 93 -8.08 -26.86 9.52
CA ASP A 93 -7.38 -25.70 8.92
C ASP A 93 -7.94 -24.28 9.08
N ASP A 94 -7.20 -23.52 9.90
CA ASP A 94 -7.01 -22.07 10.04
C ASP A 94 -8.22 -21.17 10.33
N GLY A 95 -8.36 -20.79 11.60
CA GLY A 95 -9.33 -19.83 12.15
C GLY A 95 -9.15 -18.36 11.75
N GLN A 96 -8.66 -18.08 10.53
CA GLN A 96 -8.45 -16.72 10.05
C GLN A 96 -9.74 -16.13 9.45
N ILE A 97 -10.36 -15.20 10.16
CA ILE A 97 -11.55 -14.47 9.65
C ILE A 97 -11.08 -13.39 8.66
N LEU A 98 -11.21 -13.68 7.37
CA LEU A 98 -10.83 -12.79 6.28
C LEU A 98 -12.03 -12.03 5.70
N PRO A 99 -11.80 -10.89 5.01
CA PRO A 99 -12.87 -10.18 4.32
C PRO A 99 -13.48 -11.01 3.19
N THR A 100 -14.81 -11.05 3.12
CA THR A 100 -15.55 -11.77 2.08
C THR A 100 -16.10 -10.84 1.00
N ALA A 101 -16.02 -9.52 1.20
CA ALA A 101 -16.53 -8.53 0.26
C ALA A 101 -15.65 -7.26 0.20
N GLU A 102 -15.52 -6.68 -1.00
CA GLU A 102 -14.78 -5.43 -1.23
C GLU A 102 -15.25 -4.29 -0.32
N GLY A 103 -16.56 -4.20 -0.05
CA GLY A 103 -17.11 -3.16 0.81
C GLY A 103 -16.57 -3.17 2.24
N GLN A 104 -16.13 -4.33 2.75
CA GLN A 104 -15.56 -4.46 4.10
C GLN A 104 -14.15 -3.88 4.19
N VAL A 105 -13.35 -4.02 3.14
CA VAL A 105 -11.97 -3.52 3.11
C VAL A 105 -11.87 -2.08 2.59
N ARG A 106 -12.90 -1.57 1.91
CA ARG A 106 -12.92 -0.20 1.38
C ARG A 106 -12.59 0.88 2.43
N PRO A 107 -13.08 0.84 3.68
CA PRO A 107 -12.70 1.82 4.70
C PRO A 107 -11.22 1.74 5.10
N LEU A 108 -10.56 0.61 4.86
CA LEU A 108 -9.19 0.34 5.25
C LEU A 108 -8.15 0.78 4.20
N THR A 109 -8.57 1.05 2.95
CA THR A 109 -7.63 1.30 1.84
C THR A 109 -6.72 2.50 2.04
N LYS A 110 -7.13 3.46 2.88
CA LYS A 110 -6.35 4.66 3.23
C LYS A 110 -5.43 4.48 4.43
N LEU A 111 -5.55 3.37 5.15
CA LEU A 111 -4.79 3.07 6.36
C LEU A 111 -3.49 2.34 6.03
N GLU A 112 -2.52 2.44 6.91
CA GLU A 112 -1.27 1.67 6.82
C GLU A 112 -1.53 0.17 7.03
N PRO A 113 -0.73 -0.74 6.46
CA PRO A 113 -0.93 -2.19 6.60
C PRO A 113 -1.14 -2.67 8.04
N GLN A 114 -0.39 -2.12 9.00
CA GLN A 114 -0.54 -2.47 10.43
C GLN A 114 -1.85 -1.92 11.02
N GLN A 115 -2.28 -0.73 10.60
CA GLN A 115 -3.56 -0.15 11.02
C GLN A 115 -4.75 -0.88 10.39
N GLN A 116 -4.64 -1.29 9.13
CA GLN A 116 -5.62 -2.14 8.45
C GLN A 116 -5.89 -3.40 9.29
N GLN A 117 -4.81 -4.05 9.75
CA GLN A 117 -4.89 -5.20 10.63
C GLN A 117 -5.56 -4.88 11.98
N GLN A 118 -5.09 -3.84 12.69
CA GLN A 118 -5.65 -3.48 14.01
C GLN A 118 -7.14 -3.18 13.93
N VAL A 119 -7.56 -2.42 12.91
CA VAL A 119 -8.96 -2.11 12.66
C VAL A 119 -9.75 -3.38 12.33
N TRP A 120 -9.20 -4.25 11.47
CA TRP A 120 -9.88 -5.49 11.10
C TRP A 120 -10.10 -6.41 12.30
N LEU A 121 -9.06 -6.61 13.13
CA LEU A 121 -9.15 -7.43 14.33
C LEU A 121 -10.19 -6.88 15.32
N LYS A 122 -10.16 -5.57 15.56
CA LYS A 122 -11.16 -4.93 16.41
C LYS A 122 -12.58 -5.01 15.83
N ALA A 123 -12.74 -4.90 14.51
CA ALA A 123 -14.03 -5.07 13.84
C ALA A 123 -14.55 -6.52 13.96
N VAL A 124 -13.67 -7.52 13.87
CA VAL A 124 -14.02 -8.93 14.10
C VAL A 124 -14.44 -9.16 15.55
N GLU A 125 -13.75 -8.56 16.51
CA GLU A 125 -14.11 -8.59 17.93
C GLU A 125 -15.50 -7.96 18.17
N GLU A 126 -15.76 -6.77 17.63
CA GLU A 126 -17.08 -6.10 17.72
C GLU A 126 -18.19 -6.89 17.00
N ALA A 127 -17.84 -7.67 15.98
CA ALA A 127 -18.76 -8.59 15.30
C ALA A 127 -18.95 -9.93 16.02
N GLY A 128 -18.35 -10.11 17.21
CA GLY A 128 -18.48 -11.32 18.02
C GLY A 128 -17.74 -12.53 17.43
N GLY A 129 -16.56 -12.32 16.84
CA GLY A 129 -15.77 -13.38 16.22
C GLY A 129 -16.36 -13.89 14.90
N LYS A 130 -17.10 -13.05 14.19
CA LYS A 130 -17.62 -13.32 12.85
C LYS A 130 -17.05 -12.33 11.85
N VAL A 131 -17.23 -12.60 10.56
CA VAL A 131 -16.86 -11.65 9.50
C VAL A 131 -17.62 -10.34 9.72
N PRO A 132 -16.95 -9.20 9.94
CA PRO A 132 -17.61 -7.94 10.23
C PRO A 132 -18.33 -7.40 9.00
N SER A 133 -19.44 -6.69 9.22
CA SER A 133 -20.09 -5.94 8.14
C SER A 133 -19.26 -4.71 7.76
N ALA A 134 -19.40 -4.22 6.53
CA ALA A 134 -18.74 -2.99 6.08
C ALA A 134 -19.04 -1.78 6.99
N ARG A 135 -20.22 -1.77 7.63
CA ARG A 135 -20.60 -0.73 8.60
C ARG A 135 -19.77 -0.81 9.87
N ILE A 136 -19.64 -2.01 10.46
CA ILE A 136 -18.81 -2.21 11.66
C ILE A 136 -17.36 -1.80 11.38
N VAL A 137 -16.79 -2.24 10.26
CA VAL A 137 -15.42 -1.86 9.90
C VAL A 137 -15.29 -0.34 9.79
N LYS A 138 -16.24 0.33 9.12
CA LYS A 138 -16.25 1.79 9.00
C LYS A 138 -16.37 2.49 10.36
N ASP A 139 -17.23 2.00 11.24
CA ASP A 139 -17.44 2.57 12.57
C ASP A 139 -16.16 2.41 13.43
N VAL A 140 -15.49 1.26 13.35
CA VAL A 140 -14.21 1.02 14.03
C VAL A 140 -13.09 1.92 13.49
N VAL A 141 -13.01 2.09 12.16
CA VAL A 141 -12.11 3.08 11.55
C VAL A 141 -12.38 4.43 12.18
N GLN A 142 -13.63 4.91 12.12
CA GLN A 142 -14.03 6.22 12.62
C GLN A 142 -13.72 6.41 14.13
N GLN A 143 -13.97 5.41 14.97
CA GLN A 143 -13.63 5.49 16.40
C GLN A 143 -12.12 5.62 16.64
N ILE A 144 -11.31 4.91 15.84
CA ILE A 144 -9.85 5.04 15.91
C ILE A 144 -9.46 6.43 15.40
N MET A 145 -10.09 6.94 14.35
CA MET A 145 -9.88 8.31 13.85
C MET A 145 -10.15 9.37 14.93
N GLU A 146 -11.29 9.28 15.61
CA GLU A 146 -11.73 10.24 16.63
C GLU A 146 -10.85 10.21 17.88
N ARG A 147 -10.36 9.03 18.28
CA ARG A 147 -9.42 8.88 19.41
C ARG A 147 -8.03 9.43 19.11
N THR A 148 -7.62 9.45 17.83
CA THR A 148 -6.26 9.83 17.42
C THR A 148 -6.19 11.30 16.99
N GLN A 149 -6.88 12.18 17.73
CA GLN A 149 -7.32 13.55 17.42
C GLN A 149 -6.26 14.59 16.95
N VAL A 150 -5.04 14.19 16.59
CA VAL A 150 -4.07 15.06 15.91
C VAL A 150 -4.31 14.92 14.40
N PRO A 151 -4.91 15.92 13.73
CA PRO A 151 -5.07 15.89 12.29
C PRO A 151 -3.70 15.83 11.62
N ASN A 152 -3.59 15.11 10.50
CA ASN A 152 -2.38 15.11 9.71
C ASN A 152 -2.03 16.56 9.28
N THR A 153 -0.93 17.09 9.81
CA THR A 153 -0.46 18.46 9.55
C THR A 153 0.42 18.58 8.31
N TYR A 154 0.77 17.47 7.65
CA TYR A 154 1.63 17.49 6.47
C TYR A 154 0.95 18.15 5.28
N GLN A 155 1.77 18.81 4.45
CA GLN A 155 1.32 19.49 3.23
C GLN A 155 1.89 18.84 1.97
N LEU A 156 1.17 19.02 0.86
CA LEU A 156 1.64 18.54 -0.45
C LEU A 156 2.98 19.22 -0.81
N GLY A 157 3.96 18.41 -1.19
CA GLY A 157 5.32 18.87 -1.52
C GLY A 157 6.25 19.07 -0.33
N GLU A 158 5.76 18.87 0.90
CA GLU A 158 6.59 18.94 2.10
C GLU A 158 7.64 17.83 2.12
N VAL A 159 8.85 18.18 2.57
CA VAL A 159 9.96 17.23 2.71
C VAL A 159 10.01 16.71 4.14
N CYS A 160 10.02 15.38 4.27
CA CYS A 160 10.02 14.69 5.54
C CYS A 160 11.07 13.59 5.57
N GLN A 161 11.47 13.18 6.77
CA GLN A 161 12.33 12.05 7.03
C GLN A 161 11.47 10.82 7.35
N ILE A 162 11.87 9.67 6.80
CA ILE A 162 11.27 8.37 7.12
C ILE A 162 11.80 7.83 8.44
N LEU A 163 10.89 7.51 9.35
CA LEU A 163 11.14 6.81 10.60
C LEU A 163 10.60 5.38 10.46
N ALA A 164 11.48 4.40 10.21
CA ALA A 164 11.04 3.02 10.00
C ALA A 164 10.30 2.45 11.24
N LEU A 165 10.79 2.75 12.45
CA LEU A 165 10.24 2.27 13.73
C LEU A 165 9.88 0.78 13.67
N ASP A 166 8.61 0.44 13.83
CA ASP A 166 8.02 -0.90 13.82
C ASP A 166 7.47 -1.35 12.45
N ASN A 167 7.64 -0.55 11.39
CA ASN A 167 7.07 -0.84 10.07
C ASN A 167 8.04 -1.68 9.20
N PRO A 168 7.75 -2.98 8.94
CA PRO A 168 8.58 -3.83 8.09
C PRO A 168 8.70 -3.35 6.64
N ASP A 169 7.71 -2.62 6.11
CA ASP A 169 7.72 -2.12 4.73
C ASP A 169 8.74 -0.96 4.55
N LEU A 170 9.14 -0.33 5.66
CA LEU A 170 10.15 0.73 5.71
C LEU A 170 11.54 0.21 6.08
N LYS A 171 11.75 -1.12 6.07
CA LYS A 171 13.05 -1.71 6.40
C LYS A 171 14.15 -1.21 5.45
N GLY A 172 15.23 -0.69 6.03
CA GLY A 172 16.37 -0.13 5.27
C GLY A 172 16.14 1.28 4.71
N LYS A 173 14.99 1.90 4.99
CA LYS A 173 14.62 3.26 4.56
C LYS A 173 14.68 4.30 5.68
N SER A 174 14.97 3.86 6.90
CA SER A 174 15.08 4.75 8.06
C SER A 174 16.12 5.84 7.80
N GLY A 175 15.74 7.09 8.00
CA GLY A 175 16.60 8.25 7.81
C GLY A 175 16.63 8.82 6.39
N CYS A 176 16.08 8.12 5.39
CA CYS A 176 15.89 8.66 4.04
C CYS A 176 14.91 9.84 4.06
N TRP A 177 15.09 10.79 3.16
CA TRP A 177 14.10 11.83 2.93
C TRP A 177 13.04 11.37 1.92
N ALA A 178 11.86 11.99 2.00
CA ALA A 178 10.74 11.75 1.11
C ALA A 178 9.93 13.03 0.91
N ILE A 179 9.25 13.13 -0.23
CA ILE A 179 8.35 14.25 -0.54
C ILE A 179 6.91 13.78 -0.47
N VAL A 180 6.09 14.50 0.29
CA VAL A 180 4.65 14.25 0.36
C VAL A 180 4.01 14.50 -1.01
N SER A 181 3.48 13.44 -1.64
CA SER A 181 2.77 13.49 -2.93
C SER A 181 1.25 13.40 -2.79
N GLN A 182 0.76 12.94 -1.64
CA GLN A 182 -0.66 12.97 -1.28
C GLN A 182 -0.80 12.98 0.25
N VAL A 183 -1.70 13.81 0.76
CA VAL A 183 -2.04 13.85 2.19
C VAL A 183 -3.34 13.08 2.40
N ASN A 184 -3.31 12.06 3.24
CA ASN A 184 -4.49 11.36 3.75
C ASN A 184 -4.65 11.67 5.25
N ASP A 185 -5.77 11.24 5.84
CA ASP A 185 -6.11 11.61 7.21
C ASP A 185 -5.08 11.16 8.27
N PHE A 186 -4.36 10.04 8.05
CA PHE A 186 -3.35 9.47 8.98
C PHE A 186 -2.08 8.98 8.32
N SER A 187 -1.98 9.16 7.00
CA SER A 187 -0.84 8.73 6.21
C SER A 187 -0.58 9.77 5.13
N CYS A 188 0.64 9.78 4.64
CA CYS A 188 0.98 10.49 3.43
C CYS A 188 1.42 9.46 2.39
N LYS A 189 0.99 9.63 1.15
CA LYS A 189 1.77 9.06 0.05
C LYS A 189 3.01 9.92 -0.10
N VAL A 190 4.17 9.28 -0.11
CA VAL A 190 5.47 9.94 -0.19
C VAL A 190 6.29 9.36 -1.34
N LYS A 191 7.02 10.23 -2.04
CA LYS A 191 8.02 9.89 -3.05
C LYS A 191 9.40 9.83 -2.41
N MET A 192 10.06 8.69 -2.54
CA MET A 192 11.42 8.41 -2.10
C MET A 192 12.31 8.13 -3.31
N TRP A 193 13.63 8.09 -3.11
CA TRP A 193 14.59 7.73 -4.17
C TRP A 193 14.27 6.38 -4.86
N ASP A 194 13.62 5.45 -4.13
CA ASP A 194 13.21 4.14 -4.60
C ASP A 194 11.69 3.97 -4.82
N GLY A 195 10.95 5.06 -4.98
CA GLY A 195 9.56 5.03 -5.46
C GLY A 195 8.54 5.60 -4.49
N GLU A 196 7.28 5.24 -4.67
CA GLU A 196 6.18 5.77 -3.88
C GLU A 196 5.71 4.79 -2.80
N TYR A 197 5.47 5.33 -1.61
CA TYR A 197 5.01 4.58 -0.44
C TYR A 197 3.86 5.32 0.23
N THR A 198 2.88 4.59 0.77
CA THR A 198 1.93 5.15 1.74
C THR A 198 2.55 4.93 3.12
N VAL A 199 2.72 6.01 3.87
CA VAL A 199 3.44 6.01 5.15
C VAL A 199 2.63 6.73 6.21
N GLY A 200 2.42 6.09 7.35
CA GLY A 200 1.68 6.66 8.47
C GLY A 200 2.38 7.89 9.05
N VAL A 201 1.61 8.88 9.52
CA VAL A 201 2.14 10.15 10.08
C VAL A 201 3.16 9.92 11.20
N LYS A 202 2.99 8.88 12.03
CA LYS A 202 3.95 8.50 13.09
C LYS A 202 5.34 8.08 12.57
N HIS A 203 5.41 7.67 11.30
CA HIS A 203 6.63 7.24 10.61
C HIS A 203 7.25 8.38 9.79
N LEU A 204 6.71 9.59 9.90
CA LEU A 204 7.21 10.76 9.21
C LEU A 204 7.66 11.80 10.23
N LYS A 205 8.79 12.43 9.95
CA LYS A 205 9.25 13.62 10.68
C LYS A 205 9.50 14.74 9.68
N SER A 206 8.77 15.84 9.79
CA SER A 206 9.02 17.02 8.95
C SER A 206 10.45 17.51 9.12
N TYR A 207 11.07 17.93 8.02
CA TYR A 207 12.33 18.67 8.06
C TYR A 207 12.13 20.16 8.30
N GLU A 208 10.90 20.65 8.22
CA GLU A 208 10.55 22.07 8.35
C GLU A 208 11.31 22.96 7.35
N TYR A 209 11.63 22.42 6.18
CA TYR A 209 12.30 23.14 5.10
C TYR A 209 11.42 24.26 4.55
N LEU A 210 12.07 25.35 4.17
CA LEU A 210 11.42 26.49 3.53
C LEU A 210 10.90 26.09 2.14
N PRO A 211 9.92 26.82 1.57
CA PRO A 211 9.35 26.47 0.26
C PRO A 211 10.39 26.30 -0.87
N GLY A 212 11.43 27.14 -0.89
CA GLY A 212 12.52 27.03 -1.87
C GLY A 212 13.42 25.81 -1.66
N GLU A 213 13.65 25.41 -0.41
CA GLU A 213 14.39 24.18 -0.08
C GLU A 213 13.58 22.94 -0.45
N CYS A 214 12.27 22.96 -0.19
CA CYS A 214 11.34 21.93 -0.65
C CYS A 214 11.30 21.82 -2.18
N GLU A 215 11.41 22.94 -2.90
CA GLU A 215 11.53 22.94 -4.36
C GLU A 215 12.84 22.32 -4.85
N GLN A 216 13.98 22.64 -4.22
CA GLN A 216 15.27 22.01 -4.53
C GLN A 216 15.22 20.49 -4.35
N MET A 217 14.62 20.03 -3.26
CA MET A 217 14.47 18.59 -3.01
C MET A 217 13.51 17.92 -3.99
N ARG A 218 12.44 18.61 -4.42
CA ARG A 218 11.54 18.12 -5.49
C ARG A 218 12.28 17.95 -6.81
N LEU A 219 13.06 18.94 -7.22
CA LEU A 219 13.87 18.85 -8.43
C LEU A 219 14.88 17.70 -8.36
N LEU A 220 15.54 17.53 -7.21
CA LEU A 220 16.44 16.40 -6.98
C LEU A 220 15.70 15.06 -7.07
N CYS A 221 14.50 14.96 -6.49
CA CYS A 221 13.69 13.74 -6.55
C CYS A 221 13.29 13.38 -7.97
N ASP A 222 12.91 14.38 -8.77
CA ASP A 222 12.53 14.17 -10.18
C ASP A 222 13.74 13.71 -11.00
N ARG A 223 14.93 14.30 -10.79
CA ARG A 223 16.20 13.84 -11.40
C ARG A 223 16.50 12.38 -11.07
N ILE A 224 16.41 12.01 -9.79
CA ILE A 224 16.62 10.63 -9.32
C ILE A 224 15.62 9.66 -9.97
N HIS A 225 14.34 10.03 -10.05
CA HIS A 225 13.32 9.17 -10.65
C HIS A 225 13.50 9.00 -12.16
N LYS A 226 13.91 10.05 -12.88
CA LYS A 226 14.26 9.95 -14.31
C LYS A 226 15.34 8.90 -14.52
N LEU A 227 16.42 8.94 -13.74
CA LEU A 227 17.50 7.93 -13.79
C LEU A 227 17.01 6.53 -13.44
N ARG A 228 16.22 6.41 -12.39
CA ARG A 228 15.73 5.12 -11.91
C ARG A 228 14.78 4.41 -12.87
N ASN A 229 14.04 5.16 -13.68
CA ASN A 229 13.15 4.60 -14.69
C ASN A 229 13.91 4.02 -15.90
N ASN A 230 15.24 4.13 -15.95
CA ASN A 230 16.07 3.48 -16.96
C ASN A 230 16.32 2.00 -16.61
N GLU A 231 15.85 1.09 -17.47
CA GLU A 231 15.97 -0.37 -17.25
C GLU A 231 17.42 -0.86 -17.17
N ASN A 232 18.36 -0.15 -17.81
CA ASN A 232 19.77 -0.52 -17.87
C ASN A 232 20.62 0.13 -16.76
N LEU A 233 20.00 0.78 -15.77
CA LEU A 233 20.73 1.47 -14.70
C LEU A 233 21.58 0.48 -13.90
N GLU A 234 22.90 0.65 -13.95
CA GLU A 234 23.88 -0.19 -13.26
C GLU A 234 23.78 -0.09 -11.73
N GLU A 235 24.30 -1.11 -11.03
CA GLU A 235 24.25 -1.19 -9.58
C GLU A 235 25.05 -0.06 -8.89
N ALA A 236 26.16 0.38 -9.49
CA ALA A 236 26.93 1.52 -9.00
C ALA A 236 26.10 2.82 -9.03
N ALA A 237 25.34 3.05 -10.11
CA ALA A 237 24.45 4.20 -10.23
C ALA A 237 23.29 4.10 -9.23
N ARG A 238 22.69 2.91 -9.04
CA ARG A 238 21.64 2.69 -8.03
C ARG A 238 22.13 2.96 -6.60
N ALA A 239 23.34 2.50 -6.27
CA ALA A 239 23.96 2.77 -4.98
C ALA A 239 24.17 4.28 -4.76
N MET A 240 24.58 5.02 -5.80
CA MET A 240 24.68 6.47 -5.74
C MET A 240 23.31 7.13 -5.52
N LEU A 241 22.26 6.73 -6.24
CA LEU A 241 20.90 7.27 -6.05
C LEU A 241 20.39 7.04 -4.62
N ARG A 242 20.69 5.87 -4.04
CA ARG A 242 20.40 5.58 -2.64
C ARG A 242 21.11 6.54 -1.70
N GLN A 243 22.39 6.82 -1.91
CA GLN A 243 23.14 7.79 -1.11
C GLN A 243 22.53 9.19 -1.19
N LEU A 244 22.08 9.62 -2.39
CA LEU A 244 21.37 10.88 -2.55
C LEU A 244 20.02 10.89 -1.81
N GLY A 245 19.35 9.74 -1.70
CA GLY A 245 18.13 9.55 -0.92
C GLY A 245 18.31 9.62 0.60
N GLU A 246 19.55 9.54 1.09
CA GLU A 246 19.90 9.55 2.53
C GLU A 246 20.41 10.94 3.00
N LEU A 247 20.39 11.95 2.13
CA LEU A 247 20.81 13.31 2.46
C LEU A 247 19.92 13.94 3.53
N LYS A 248 20.54 14.70 4.44
CA LYS A 248 19.85 15.43 5.54
C LYS A 248 19.84 16.94 5.32
N ARG A 249 20.12 17.38 4.09
CA ARG A 249 20.25 18.78 3.70
C ARG A 249 19.52 19.01 2.37
N PRO A 250 19.00 20.22 2.12
CA PRO A 250 18.21 20.50 0.92
C PRO A 250 19.03 20.79 -0.35
N TYR A 251 20.33 20.46 -0.36
CA TYR A 251 21.23 20.78 -1.47
C TYR A 251 22.31 19.71 -1.68
N LEU A 252 22.75 19.59 -2.93
CA LEU A 252 23.91 18.80 -3.30
C LEU A 252 25.20 19.61 -3.09
N THR A 253 26.25 18.93 -2.63
CA THR A 253 27.61 19.47 -2.69
C THR A 253 28.11 19.50 -4.13
N ALA A 254 29.15 20.28 -4.40
CA ALA A 254 29.75 20.35 -5.73
C ALA A 254 30.19 18.97 -6.26
N LEU A 255 30.64 18.07 -5.38
CA LEU A 255 31.02 16.70 -5.76
C LEU A 255 29.79 15.86 -6.10
N GLU A 256 28.76 15.87 -5.25
CA GLU A 256 27.52 15.10 -5.48
C GLU A 256 26.81 15.57 -6.75
N GLU A 257 26.74 16.88 -6.97
CA GLU A 257 26.19 17.46 -8.19
C GLU A 257 27.00 17.01 -9.42
N LYS A 258 28.33 17.03 -9.34
CA LYS A 258 29.19 16.54 -10.43
C LYS A 258 29.00 15.06 -10.71
N LEU A 259 28.88 14.22 -9.66
CA LEU A 259 28.64 12.79 -9.81
C LEU A 259 27.27 12.52 -10.43
N LEU A 260 26.22 13.18 -9.95
CA LEU A 260 24.87 13.05 -10.51
C LEU A 260 24.85 13.43 -11.98
N ASN A 261 25.46 14.56 -12.36
CA ASN A 261 25.56 15.01 -13.75
C ASN A 261 26.32 14.02 -14.65
N VAL A 262 27.35 13.33 -14.15
CA VAL A 262 28.07 12.31 -14.93
C VAL A 262 27.15 11.12 -15.22
N VAL A 263 26.41 10.66 -14.21
CA VAL A 263 25.45 9.56 -14.39
C VAL A 263 24.31 9.97 -15.33
N GLU A 264 23.74 11.17 -15.17
CA GLU A 264 22.70 11.70 -16.06
C GLU A 264 23.14 11.74 -17.53
N LYS A 265 24.39 12.16 -17.79
CA LYS A 265 24.97 12.16 -19.14
C LYS A 265 25.16 10.75 -19.70
N GLU A 266 25.68 9.82 -18.90
CA GLU A 266 25.92 8.44 -19.33
C GLU A 266 24.62 7.74 -19.76
N TYR A 267 23.52 8.02 -19.04
CA TYR A 267 22.22 7.43 -19.34
C TYR A 267 21.34 8.27 -20.27
N ALA A 268 21.91 9.30 -20.93
CA ALA A 268 21.23 10.21 -21.84
C ALA A 268 19.95 10.85 -21.27
N ILE A 269 19.94 11.08 -19.95
CA ILE A 269 18.89 11.81 -19.25
C ILE A 269 19.41 13.22 -19.10
N VAL A 270 19.42 13.95 -20.22
CA VAL A 270 19.73 15.38 -20.23
C VAL A 270 18.45 16.08 -20.67
N ASP A 271 18.02 17.08 -19.91
CA ASP A 271 16.96 18.01 -20.34
C ASP A 271 17.46 18.91 -21.48
#